data_AF-A0A0K0EG13-F1
#
_entry.id   AF-A0A0K0EG13-F1
#
_cell.length_a   1.000
_cell.length_b   1.000
_cell.length_c   1.000
_cell.angle_alpha   90.00
_cell.angle_beta   90.00
_cell.angle_gamma   90.00
#
_symmetry.space_group_name_H-M   'P 1'
#
loop_
_entity.id
_entity.type
_entity.pdbx_description
1 polymer ?
#
loop_
_entity_poly.entity_id
_entity_poly.type
_entity_poly.pdbx_seq_one_letter_code
_entity_poly.pdbx_strand_id
1 'polypeptide(L)'
;MKVDLQILFNIDSDTIITDVIKKREFATIYKGYRKNKVVAVKAESMYSKTLTNKIKHLAIIVDSTINALPSFFNCLLNIENKIRFIIMEDYDSSLADFVN
;
A
#
# COMPACT_ATOMS: atom_id res chain seq x y z
N MET A 1 1.56 -19.65 1.87
CA MET A 1 1.16 -19.53 0.46
C MET A 1 1.96 -18.37 -0.12
N LYS A 2 2.93 -18.62 -1.01
CA LYS A 2 3.63 -17.53 -1.72
C LYS A 2 2.64 -16.93 -2.71
N VAL A 3 2.18 -15.70 -2.45
CA VAL A 3 1.31 -15.00 -3.38
C VAL A 3 2.21 -14.23 -4.34
N ASP A 4 2.40 -14.75 -5.55
CA ASP A 4 3.08 -13.99 -6.60
C ASP A 4 2.10 -12.98 -7.19
N LEU A 5 2.16 -11.76 -6.69
CA LEU A 5 1.27 -10.66 -7.07
C LEU A 5 1.84 -9.93 -8.30
N GLN A 6 1.97 -10.61 -9.45
CA GLN A 6 2.29 -9.93 -10.71
C GLN A 6 1.03 -9.23 -11.23
N ILE A 7 0.72 -8.08 -10.63
CA ILE A 7 -0.47 -7.27 -10.91
C ILE A 7 -0.01 -5.99 -11.64
N LEU A 8 0.00 -6.05 -12.97
CA LEU A 8 0.04 -4.88 -13.85
C LEU A 8 -1.41 -4.61 -14.29
N PHE A 9 -2.15 -3.81 -13.52
CA PHE A 9 -3.49 -3.34 -13.90
C PHE A 9 -3.98 -2.22 -12.98
N ASN A 10 -4.97 -1.46 -13.45
CA ASN A 10 -5.70 -0.46 -12.68
C ASN A 10 -6.34 -1.11 -11.44
N ILE A 11 -5.97 -0.66 -10.24
CA ILE A 11 -6.56 -1.20 -8.99
C ILE A 11 -7.98 -0.66 -8.78
N ASP A 12 -8.19 0.60 -9.18
CA ASP A 12 -9.51 1.23 -9.31
C ASP A 12 -9.50 2.19 -10.51
N SER A 13 -10.58 2.96 -10.71
CA SER A 13 -10.70 3.93 -11.80
C SER A 13 -9.61 5.01 -11.79
N ASP A 14 -9.02 5.26 -10.62
CA ASP A 14 -8.16 6.41 -10.39
C ASP A 14 -6.69 6.01 -10.18
N THR A 15 -6.38 4.73 -9.96
CA THR A 15 -5.07 4.26 -9.49
C THR A 15 -4.49 3.21 -10.43
N ILE A 16 -3.33 3.55 -10.99
CA ILE A 16 -2.59 2.71 -11.95
C ILE A 16 -1.27 2.30 -11.31
N ILE A 17 -1.01 1.00 -11.21
CA ILE A 17 0.31 0.48 -10.81
C ILE A 17 1.26 0.56 -12.01
N THR A 18 2.47 1.06 -11.79
CA THR A 18 3.51 1.16 -12.81
C THR A 18 4.71 0.28 -12.55
N ASP A 19 5.10 0.05 -11.29
CA ASP A 19 6.30 -0.74 -10.97
C ASP A 19 6.20 -1.46 -9.62
N VAL A 20 7.06 -2.45 -9.39
CA VAL A 20 7.23 -3.14 -8.11
C VAL A 20 8.40 -2.53 -7.35
N ILE A 21 8.12 -1.83 -6.26
CA ILE A 21 9.17 -1.25 -5.38
C ILE A 21 9.82 -2.35 -4.53
N LYS A 22 9.01 -3.24 -3.92
CA LYS A 22 9.52 -4.24 -2.98
C LYS A 22 8.60 -5.45 -2.87
N LYS A 23 9.15 -6.65 -3.05
CA LYS A 23 8.47 -7.92 -2.73
C LYS A 23 8.88 -8.39 -1.33
N ARG A 24 7.90 -8.64 -0.45
CA ARG A 24 8.10 -9.33 0.83
C ARG A 24 7.20 -10.56 0.89
N GLU A 25 7.43 -11.43 1.87
CA GLU A 25 6.69 -12.70 2.03
C GLU A 25 5.17 -12.52 2.14
N PHE A 26 4.71 -11.43 2.76
CA PHE A 26 3.29 -11.19 3.07
C PHE A 26 2.69 -9.95 2.41
N ALA A 27 3.52 -9.16 1.72
CA ALA A 27 3.06 -7.96 1.03
C ALA A 27 4.02 -7.58 -0.10
N THR A 28 3.46 -7.04 -1.17
CA THR A 28 4.21 -6.41 -2.24
C THR A 28 3.89 -4.92 -2.26
N ILE A 29 4.92 -4.09 -2.35
CA ILE A 29 4.79 -2.64 -2.48
C ILE A 29 5.02 -2.30 -3.95
N TYR A 30 4.10 -1.55 -4.52
CA TYR A 30 4.12 -1.05 -5.89
C TYR A 30 4.24 0.46 -5.90
N LYS A 31 4.82 0.98 -6.98
CA LYS A 31 4.72 2.37 -7.37
C LYS A 31 3.52 2.51 -8.31
N GLY A 32 2.79 3.59 -8.18
CA GLY A 32 1.68 3.89 -9.08
C GLY A 32 1.36 5.37 -9.14
N TYR A 33 0.30 5.68 -9.88
CA TYR A 33 -0.24 7.02 -10.02
C TYR A 33 -1.70 7.04 -9.62
N ARG A 34 -2.10 8.00 -8.79
CA ARG A 34 -3.49 8.30 -8.45
C ARG A 34 -3.77 9.79 -8.63
N LYS A 35 -4.71 10.15 -9.50
CA LYS A 35 -5.10 11.57 -9.76
C LYS A 35 -3.89 12.50 -9.96
N ASN A 36 -2.97 12.12 -10.86
CA ASN A 36 -1.71 12.82 -11.16
C ASN A 36 -0.71 12.94 -9.98
N LYS A 37 -0.88 12.18 -8.91
CA LYS A 37 0.10 12.05 -7.82
C LYS A 37 0.76 10.68 -7.87
N VAL A 38 2.05 10.64 -7.58
CA VAL A 38 2.77 9.38 -7.36
C VAL A 38 2.33 8.82 -6.01
N VAL A 39 2.02 7.52 -5.97
CA VAL A 39 1.56 6.82 -4.76
C VAL A 39 2.29 5.50 -4.59
N ALA A 40 2.50 5.11 -3.34
CA ALA A 40 2.90 3.77 -2.98
C ALA A 40 1.64 2.94 -2.71
N VAL A 41 1.57 1.74 -3.28
CA VAL A 41 0.49 0.79 -3.03
C VAL A 41 1.03 -0.46 -2.39
N LYS A 42 0.58 -0.74 -1.16
CA LYS A 42 0.88 -1.99 -0.48
C LYS A 42 -0.25 -2.99 -0.74
N ALA A 43 0.04 -4.06 -1.48
CA ALA A 43 -0.87 -5.19 -1.63
C ALA A 43 -0.52 -6.29 -0.63
N GLU A 44 -1.49 -6.76 0.13
CA GLU A 44 -1.32 -7.81 1.16
C GLU A 44 -2.47 -8.81 1.12
N SER A 45 -2.19 -10.07 1.47
CA SER A 45 -3.25 -11.09 1.56
C SER A 45 -4.16 -10.83 2.76
N MET A 46 -5.47 -10.99 2.57
CA MET A 46 -6.47 -10.80 3.62
C MET A 46 -6.46 -11.88 4.71
N TYR A 47 -5.81 -13.03 4.48
CA TYR A 47 -5.86 -14.20 5.39
C TYR A 47 -4.94 -14.16 6.62
N SER A 48 -4.32 -13.02 6.90
CA SER A 48 -3.53 -12.86 8.11
C SER A 48 -4.42 -12.44 9.30
N LYS A 49 -4.57 -13.32 10.30
CA LYS A 49 -5.37 -13.07 11.52
C LYS A 49 -4.98 -11.79 12.29
N THR A 50 -3.80 -11.23 12.08
CA THR A 50 -3.29 -10.03 12.78
C THR A 50 -3.63 -8.69 12.10
N LEU A 51 -4.32 -8.70 10.96
CA LEU A 51 -4.28 -7.56 10.02
C LEU A 51 -5.51 -6.63 10.06
N THR A 52 -6.62 -7.00 10.69
CA THR A 52 -7.81 -6.14 10.81
C THR A 52 -7.59 -4.97 11.77
N ASN A 53 -6.81 -5.16 12.85
CA ASN A 53 -6.54 -4.09 13.81
C ASN A 53 -5.65 -2.99 13.23
N LYS A 54 -4.69 -3.33 12.34
CA LYS A 54 -3.75 -2.35 11.78
C LYS A 54 -4.42 -1.24 10.99
N ILE A 55 -5.52 -1.52 10.29
CA ILE A 55 -6.22 -0.51 9.48
C ILE A 55 -7.06 0.42 10.32
N LYS A 56 -7.70 -0.10 11.37
CA LYS A 56 -8.40 0.77 12.32
C LYS A 56 -7.43 1.82 12.86
N HIS A 57 -6.21 1.42 13.20
CA HIS A 57 -5.18 2.37 13.64
C HIS A 57 -4.77 3.34 12.53
N LEU A 58 -4.47 2.88 11.31
CA LEU A 58 -4.08 3.79 10.23
C LEU A 58 -5.17 4.81 9.89
N ALA A 59 -6.43 4.38 9.82
CA ALA A 59 -7.57 5.26 9.53
C ALA A 59 -7.83 6.28 10.66
N ILE A 60 -7.64 5.89 11.93
CA ILE A 60 -7.77 6.80 13.08
C ILE A 60 -6.65 7.85 13.09
N ILE A 61 -5.46 7.49 12.60
CA ILE A 61 -4.28 8.35 12.65
C ILE A 61 -4.25 9.38 11.50
N VAL A 62 -5.05 9.20 10.44
CA VAL A 62 -5.15 10.18 9.32
C VAL A 62 -5.61 11.56 9.80
N ASP A 63 -6.31 11.64 10.93
CA ASP A 63 -6.74 12.90 11.56
C ASP A 63 -5.68 13.52 12.50
N SER A 64 -4.53 12.87 12.67
CA SER A 64 -3.46 13.38 13.53
C SER A 64 -2.46 14.17 12.71
N THR A 65 -2.16 15.38 13.19
CA THR A 65 -1.15 16.34 12.71
C THR A 65 0.30 15.82 12.72
N ILE A 66 0.50 14.51 12.68
CA ILE A 66 1.79 13.84 12.69
C ILE A 66 2.30 13.76 11.25
N ASN A 67 3.02 14.80 10.80
CA ASN A 67 3.73 14.86 9.51
C ASN A 67 4.76 13.74 9.27
N ALA A 68 4.95 12.84 10.24
CA ALA A 68 5.88 11.72 10.15
C ALA A 68 5.28 10.45 9.55
N LEU A 69 3.98 10.42 9.26
CA LEU A 69 3.31 9.26 8.68
C LEU A 69 2.90 9.53 7.23
N PRO A 70 3.11 8.56 6.33
CA PRO A 70 2.60 8.66 4.96
C PRO A 70 1.13 8.97 4.96
N SER A 71 0.74 10.00 4.20
CA SER A 71 -0.66 10.32 4.01
C SER A 71 -1.39 9.10 3.45
N PHE A 72 -2.33 8.56 4.22
CA PHE A 72 -3.18 7.46 3.76
C PHE A 72 -4.23 8.03 2.80
N PHE A 73 -4.27 7.51 1.57
CA PHE A 73 -5.24 7.96 0.58
C PHE A 73 -6.48 7.10 0.54
N ASN A 74 -6.31 5.78 0.49
CA ASN A 74 -7.44 4.85 0.34
C ASN A 74 -7.05 3.40 0.69
N CYS A 75 -8.05 2.56 0.96
CA CYS A 75 -7.91 1.12 1.09
C CYS A 75 -8.96 0.42 0.22
N LEU A 76 -8.51 -0.45 -0.69
CA LEU A 76 -9.37 -1.22 -1.58
C LEU A 76 -9.27 -2.70 -1.24
N LEU A 77 -10.40 -3.40 -1.34
CA LEU A 77 -10.50 -4.82 -1.07
C LEU A 77 -10.87 -5.54 -2.37
N ASN A 78 -9.98 -6.40 -2.85
CA ASN A 78 -10.29 -7.37 -3.89
C ASN A 78 -10.68 -8.69 -3.19
N ILE A 79 -11.99 -8.85 -2.99
CA ILE A 79 -12.56 -10.01 -2.29
C ILE A 79 -12.29 -11.30 -3.08
N GLU A 80 -12.39 -11.24 -4.42
CA GLU A 80 -12.18 -12.38 -5.32
C GLU A 80 -10.80 -13.00 -5.11
N ASN A 81 -9.76 -12.16 -5.14
CA ASN A 81 -8.38 -12.59 -4.97
C ASN A 81 -7.92 -12.62 -3.51
N LYS A 82 -8.77 -12.23 -2.56
CA LYS A 82 -8.44 -12.03 -1.14
C LYS A 82 -7.19 -11.16 -0.95
N ILE A 83 -7.10 -10.07 -1.71
CA ILE A 83 -6.03 -9.09 -1.64
C ILE A 83 -6.60 -7.78 -1.13
N ARG A 84 -5.85 -7.12 -0.26
CA ARG A 84 -6.08 -5.76 0.14
C ARG A 84 -5.01 -4.85 -0.45
N PHE A 85 -5.42 -3.72 -1.00
CA PHE A 85 -4.54 -2.66 -1.47
C PHE A 85 -4.65 -1.45 -0.55
N ILE A 86 -3.54 -1.01 0.02
CA ILE A 86 -3.43 0.20 0.83
C ILE A 86 -2.66 1.23 0.01
N ILE A 87 -3.31 2.33 -0.33
CA ILE A 87 -2.75 3.41 -1.16
C ILE A 87 -2.29 4.54 -0.23
N MET A 88 -1.03 4.92 -0.33
CA MET A 88 -0.40 5.95 0.50
C MET A 88 0.52 6.84 -0.33
N GLU A 89 0.95 7.94 0.28
CA GLU A 89 1.98 8.81 -0.27
C GLU A 89 3.29 8.05 -0.54
N ASP A 90 3.86 8.27 -1.74
CA ASP A 90 5.17 7.74 -2.11
C ASP A 90 6.26 8.66 -1.56
N TYR A 91 7.24 8.11 -0.85
CA TYR A 91 8.43 8.83 -0.43
C TYR A 91 9.61 8.26 -1.19
N ASP A 92 10.33 9.11 -1.92
CA ASP A 92 11.48 8.68 -2.74
C ASP A 92 12.66 8.17 -1.90
N SER A 93 12.67 8.41 -0.59
CA SER A 93 13.72 7.97 0.32
C SER A 93 13.15 7.36 1.59
N SER A 94 13.74 6.26 2.04
CA SER A 94 13.48 5.72 3.37
C SER A 94 14.56 6.19 4.35
N LEU A 95 14.22 6.32 5.63
CA LEU A 95 15.22 6.59 6.67
C LEU A 95 16.37 5.57 6.68
N ALA A 96 16.11 4.33 6.22
CA ALA A 96 17.14 3.31 6.10
C ALA A 96 18.18 3.60 5.01
N ASP A 97 17.84 4.42 4.01
CA ASP A 97 18.77 4.86 2.96
C ASP A 97 19.66 6.03 3.43
N PHE A 98 19.26 6.73 4.50
CA PHE A 98 20.04 7.81 5.10
C PHE A 98 21.04 7.33 6.16
N VAL A 99 20.79 6.17 6.77
CA VAL A 99 21.61 5.63 7.87
C VAL A 99 22.68 4.65 7.35
N ASN A 100 22.52 4.13 6.14
CA ASN A 100 23.52 3.30 5.45
C ASN A 100 24.35 4.15 4.48
#